data_AF-A0A078R5H9-F1
#
_entry.id   AF-A0A078R5H9-F1
#
_cell.length_a   1.000
_cell.length_b   1.000
_cell.length_c   1.000
_cell.angle_alpha   90.00
_cell.angle_beta   90.00
_cell.angle_gamma   90.00
#
_symmetry.space_group_name_H-M   'P 1'
#
loop_
_entity.id
_entity.type
_entity.pdbx_description
1 polymer ?
#
loop_
_entity_poly.entity_id
_entity_poly.type
_entity_poly.pdbx_seq_one_letter_code
_entity_poly.pdbx_strand_id
1 'polypeptide(L)'
;MSIFSKLFGKKQTEGEETSRIGGMEDFMTLIRVYYQSVMACNIGITNINFLPDMAVFKRTLKIPTQNNKLGIAEKSRCKKMLVELYGLSDDFFKEIDGSIKKNCKNVNDVKTYLFMFQGFSNDLMMLIGNLMQWKFRMPSVMKKMLRNMTEKTIHDIMTKTDWKDESVHKTCVAIRKYKQALGYSENWMTEYVYNIVLLAKKEPKPKE
;
A
#
# COMPACT_ATOMS: atom_id res chain seq x y z
N MET A 1 -1.93 22.08 1.90
CA MET A 1 -0.93 21.54 2.85
C MET A 1 -0.59 20.12 2.45
N SER A 2 0.69 19.74 2.42
CA SER A 2 1.15 18.42 1.97
C SER A 2 0.74 17.33 2.96
N ILE A 3 0.33 16.14 2.49
CA ILE A 3 -0.02 14.99 3.34
C ILE A 3 1.11 14.69 4.34
N PHE A 4 2.36 14.79 3.87
CA PHE A 4 3.55 14.59 4.69
C PHE A 4 3.80 15.69 5.73
N SER A 5 3.28 16.92 5.58
CA SER A 5 3.44 17.94 6.63
C SER A 5 2.64 17.60 7.89
N LYS A 6 1.56 16.82 7.76
CA LYS A 6 0.81 16.29 8.91
C LYS A 6 1.56 15.16 9.60
N LEU A 7 2.16 14.26 8.82
CA LEU A 7 2.89 13.09 9.33
C LEU A 7 4.12 13.44 10.21
N PHE A 8 4.66 14.65 10.07
CA PHE A 8 5.90 15.10 10.73
C PHE A 8 5.76 16.41 11.51
N GLY A 9 4.54 16.91 11.71
CA GLY A 9 4.28 18.07 12.57
C GLY A 9 4.69 17.79 14.02
N LYS A 10 5.41 18.74 14.63
CA LYS A 10 5.84 18.72 16.05
C LYS A 10 4.68 18.38 16.98
N LYS A 11 4.99 17.67 18.08
CA LYS A 11 4.16 17.57 19.30
C LYS A 11 3.51 18.94 19.58
N GLN A 12 2.20 19.05 19.43
CA GLN A 12 1.46 20.23 19.86
C GLN A 12 0.17 19.79 20.57
N THR A 13 0.22 20.08 21.88
CA THR A 13 -0.84 20.53 22.79
C THR A 13 -2.14 19.73 22.87
N GLU A 14 -2.40 19.22 24.08
CA GLU A 14 -3.66 18.66 24.54
C GLU A 14 -4.82 19.63 24.24
N GLY A 15 -5.72 19.26 23.33
CA GLY A 15 -6.99 19.97 23.15
C GLY A 15 -7.54 20.08 21.72
N GLU A 16 -6.73 19.90 20.67
CA GLU A 16 -7.21 19.94 19.28
C GLU A 16 -7.31 18.53 18.69
N GLU A 17 -8.43 18.24 18.01
CA GLU A 17 -8.75 16.95 17.41
C GLU A 17 -7.53 16.33 16.71
N THR A 18 -7.09 15.18 17.24
CA THR A 18 -6.01 14.33 16.76
C THR A 18 -6.20 13.90 15.30
N SER A 19 -5.95 14.80 14.36
CA SER A 19 -6.03 14.51 12.93
C SER A 19 -4.78 13.78 12.44
N ARG A 20 -4.76 12.47 12.79
CA ARG A 20 -4.41 11.33 11.93
C ARG A 20 -3.01 11.33 11.30
N ILE A 21 -1.95 11.31 12.11
CA ILE A 21 -0.67 10.78 11.63
C ILE A 21 -0.82 9.26 11.44
N GLY A 22 -0.58 8.75 10.24
CA GLY A 22 -0.60 7.32 9.95
C GLY A 22 -1.98 6.79 9.55
N GLY A 23 -2.79 7.61 8.87
CA GLY A 23 -4.10 7.21 8.33
C GLY A 23 -4.03 6.37 7.05
N MET A 24 -5.19 6.11 6.43
CA MET A 24 -5.27 5.34 5.18
C MET A 24 -4.58 6.05 4.01
N GLU A 25 -4.78 7.37 3.88
CA GLU A 25 -4.15 8.18 2.84
C GLU A 25 -2.62 8.17 2.95
N ASP A 26 -2.10 8.29 4.18
CA ASP A 26 -0.67 8.21 4.47
C ASP A 26 -0.10 6.84 4.10
N PHE A 27 -0.80 5.77 4.45
CA PHE A 27 -0.39 4.40 4.15
C PHE A 27 -0.25 4.19 2.64
N MET A 28 -1.31 4.53 1.89
CA MET A 28 -1.32 4.40 0.43
C MET A 28 -0.24 5.27 -0.23
N THR A 29 0.00 6.46 0.32
CA THR A 29 1.05 7.35 -0.17
C THR A 29 2.45 6.77 0.09
N LEU A 30 2.72 6.25 1.28
CA LEU A 30 3.99 5.59 1.59
C LEU A 30 4.22 4.34 0.76
N ILE A 31 3.18 3.55 0.47
CA ILE A 31 3.27 2.43 -0.48
C ILE A 31 3.72 2.94 -1.86
N ARG A 32 3.09 3.99 -2.41
CA ARG A 32 3.51 4.57 -3.70
C ARG A 32 4.93 5.12 -3.67
N VAL A 33 5.33 5.79 -2.60
CA VAL A 33 6.71 6.27 -2.38
C VAL A 33 7.69 5.10 -2.40
N TYR A 34 7.38 4.00 -1.72
CA TYR A 34 8.23 2.82 -1.69
C TYR A 34 8.43 2.25 -3.09
N TYR A 35 7.34 2.04 -3.84
CA TYR A 35 7.38 1.55 -5.22
C TYR A 35 8.24 2.45 -6.12
N GLN A 36 8.00 3.76 -6.08
CA GLN A 36 8.75 4.73 -6.86
C GLN A 36 10.24 4.78 -6.47
N SER A 37 10.56 4.61 -5.19
CA SER A 37 11.95 4.56 -4.71
C SER A 37 12.68 3.31 -5.21
N VAL A 38 12.02 2.16 -5.22
CA VAL A 38 12.55 0.91 -5.79
C VAL A 38 12.76 1.03 -7.29
N MET A 39 11.82 1.63 -8.02
CA MET A 39 11.95 1.91 -9.46
C MET A 39 13.14 2.83 -9.72
N ALA A 40 13.30 3.89 -8.94
CA ALA A 40 14.40 4.84 -9.12
C ALA A 40 15.77 4.16 -8.97
N CYS A 41 15.96 3.37 -7.91
CA CYS A 41 17.24 2.74 -7.65
C CYS A 41 17.53 1.56 -8.58
N ASN A 42 16.51 0.81 -9.02
CA ASN A 42 16.70 -0.35 -9.90
C ASN A 42 16.94 0.04 -11.36
N ILE A 43 16.22 1.05 -11.87
CA ILE A 43 16.25 1.43 -13.29
C ILE A 43 17.25 2.58 -13.54
N GLY A 44 17.66 3.29 -12.48
CA GLY A 44 18.57 4.42 -12.58
C GLY A 44 17.90 5.72 -13.03
N ILE A 45 16.66 5.97 -12.58
CA ILE A 45 15.95 7.21 -12.89
C ILE A 45 16.63 8.38 -12.17
N THR A 46 17.09 9.37 -12.93
CA THR A 46 17.76 10.57 -12.42
C THR A 46 16.85 11.79 -12.36
N ASN A 47 15.83 11.86 -13.22
CA ASN A 47 14.85 12.93 -13.20
C ASN A 47 13.76 12.65 -12.15
N ILE A 48 13.85 13.34 -11.01
CA ILE A 48 12.94 13.16 -9.88
C ILE A 48 11.47 13.43 -10.23
N ASN A 49 11.18 14.26 -11.24
CA ASN A 49 9.81 14.59 -11.62
C ASN A 49 9.06 13.41 -12.27
N PHE A 50 9.77 12.35 -12.65
CA PHE A 50 9.16 11.11 -13.13
C PHE A 50 8.51 10.29 -11.99
N LEU A 51 8.82 10.62 -10.74
CA LEU A 51 8.44 9.88 -9.54
C LEU A 51 7.80 10.84 -8.52
N PRO A 52 6.57 11.31 -8.77
CA PRO A 52 6.00 12.46 -8.07
C PRO A 52 5.80 12.25 -6.57
N ASP A 53 5.33 11.08 -6.12
CA ASP A 53 5.15 10.81 -4.69
C ASP A 53 6.51 10.78 -3.97
N MET A 54 7.51 10.11 -4.56
CA MET A 54 8.88 10.09 -4.04
C MET A 54 9.50 11.49 -4.03
N ALA A 55 9.24 12.32 -5.05
CA ALA A 55 9.72 13.69 -5.13
C ALA A 55 9.18 14.54 -3.97
N VAL A 56 7.88 14.46 -3.71
CA VAL A 56 7.24 15.16 -2.59
C VAL A 56 7.80 14.64 -1.26
N PHE A 57 7.89 13.32 -1.08
CA PHE A 57 8.45 12.70 0.12
C PHE A 57 9.88 13.18 0.42
N LYS A 58 10.76 13.14 -0.58
CA LYS A 58 12.15 13.60 -0.46
C LYS A 58 12.22 15.07 -0.05
N ARG A 59 11.44 15.94 -0.71
CA ARG A 59 11.43 17.40 -0.44
C ARG A 59 10.89 17.69 0.96
N THR A 60 9.79 17.06 1.35
CA THR A 60 9.19 17.29 2.66
C THR A 60 10.11 16.85 3.80
N LEU A 61 10.77 15.70 3.65
CA LEU A 61 11.64 15.15 4.69
C LEU A 61 13.10 15.54 4.56
N LYS A 62 13.44 16.37 3.56
CA LYS A 62 14.80 16.81 3.25
C LYS A 62 15.76 15.61 3.18
N ILE A 63 15.34 14.52 2.55
CA ILE A 63 16.14 13.30 2.46
C ILE A 63 17.32 13.57 1.52
N PRO A 64 18.58 13.41 1.97
CA PRO A 64 19.73 13.61 1.11
C PRO A 64 19.81 12.49 0.06
N THR A 65 20.32 12.81 -1.12
CA THR A 65 20.63 11.79 -2.13
C THR A 65 21.82 10.97 -1.64
N GLN A 66 21.76 9.65 -1.79
CA GLN A 66 22.83 8.75 -1.37
C GLN A 66 23.55 8.22 -2.61
N ASN A 67 24.89 8.26 -2.60
CA ASN A 67 25.73 7.80 -3.71
C ASN A 67 25.36 8.42 -5.06
N ASN A 68 24.93 9.68 -5.07
CA ASN A 68 24.43 10.40 -6.27
C ASN A 68 23.28 9.68 -7.01
N LYS A 69 22.55 8.78 -6.35
CA LYS A 69 21.41 8.03 -6.91
C LYS A 69 20.12 8.32 -6.16
N LEU A 70 19.05 8.55 -6.90
CA LEU A 70 17.70 8.62 -6.33
C LEU A 70 17.22 7.24 -5.89
N GLY A 71 16.31 7.22 -4.92
CA GLY A 71 15.60 6.03 -4.47
C GLY A 71 16.28 5.27 -3.35
N ILE A 72 17.61 5.37 -3.17
CA ILE A 72 18.32 4.60 -2.13
C ILE A 72 17.91 5.07 -0.72
N ALA A 73 18.09 6.36 -0.45
CA ALA A 73 17.78 6.93 0.85
C ALA A 73 16.27 7.00 1.10
N GLU A 74 15.49 7.32 0.04
CA GLU A 74 14.04 7.38 0.10
C GLU A 74 13.42 6.01 0.40
N LYS A 75 13.89 4.94 -0.26
CA LYS A 75 13.46 3.56 -0.02
C LYS A 75 13.72 3.16 1.44
N SER A 76 14.92 3.41 1.95
CA SER A 76 15.29 3.06 3.33
C SER A 76 14.43 3.80 4.34
N ARG A 77 14.27 5.13 4.17
CA ARG A 77 13.45 5.95 5.07
C ARG A 77 11.97 5.57 5.03
N CYS A 78 11.44 5.35 3.83
CA CYS A 78 10.04 4.95 3.64
C CYS A 78 9.76 3.56 4.23
N LYS A 79 10.66 2.59 4.01
CA LYS A 79 10.58 1.26 4.63
C LYS A 79 10.48 1.36 6.16
N LYS A 80 11.40 2.12 6.77
CA LYS A 80 11.42 2.30 8.22
C LYS A 80 10.09 2.83 8.75
N MET A 81 9.53 3.85 8.09
CA MET A 81 8.24 4.40 8.47
C MET A 81 7.09 3.40 8.30
N LEU A 82 7.10 2.63 7.21
CA LEU A 82 6.07 1.62 6.95
C LEU A 82 6.10 0.49 7.99
N VAL A 83 7.29 0.08 8.44
CA VAL A 83 7.48 -0.86 9.54
C VAL A 83 7.02 -0.25 10.87
N GLU A 84 7.47 0.95 11.22
CA GLU A 84 7.19 1.58 12.52
C GLU A 84 5.72 1.97 12.70
N LEU A 85 5.07 2.48 11.65
CA LEU A 85 3.69 3.00 11.73
C LEU A 85 2.64 1.91 11.50
N TYR A 86 2.94 0.90 10.67
CA TYR A 86 1.96 -0.09 10.21
C TYR A 86 2.38 -1.54 10.48
N GLY A 87 3.59 -1.79 10.99
CA GLY A 87 4.04 -3.13 11.33
C GLY A 87 4.23 -4.04 10.12
N LEU A 88 4.60 -3.48 8.96
CA LEU A 88 4.86 -4.29 7.77
C LEU A 88 6.13 -5.15 7.93
N SER A 89 6.09 -6.36 7.40
CA SER A 89 7.16 -7.36 7.43
C SER A 89 8.25 -7.09 6.40
N ASP A 90 9.45 -7.63 6.62
CA ASP A 90 10.53 -7.53 5.63
C ASP A 90 10.19 -8.23 4.31
N ASP A 91 9.46 -9.34 4.38
CA ASP A 91 9.07 -10.11 3.19
C ASP A 91 8.08 -9.35 2.31
N PHE A 92 7.20 -8.53 2.92
CA PHE A 92 6.34 -7.60 2.18
C PHE A 92 7.13 -6.73 1.20
N PHE A 93 8.25 -6.18 1.67
CA PHE A 93 9.12 -5.33 0.86
C PHE A 93 9.94 -6.12 -0.17
N LYS A 94 10.41 -7.32 0.18
CA LYS A 94 11.15 -8.19 -0.74
C LYS A 94 10.32 -8.58 -1.96
N GLU A 95 9.03 -8.84 -1.79
CA GLU A 95 8.14 -9.15 -2.91
C GLU A 95 7.93 -7.94 -3.83
N ILE A 96 7.80 -6.72 -3.29
CA ILE A 96 7.74 -5.49 -4.09
C ILE A 96 9.03 -5.30 -4.88
N ASP A 97 10.18 -5.44 -4.21
CA ASP A 97 11.51 -5.35 -4.82
C ASP A 97 11.67 -6.36 -5.96
N GLY A 98 11.32 -7.63 -5.71
CA GLY A 98 11.40 -8.71 -6.69
C GLY A 98 10.47 -8.47 -7.87
N SER A 99 9.24 -8.04 -7.61
CA SER A 99 8.26 -7.75 -8.64
C SER A 99 8.70 -6.61 -9.56
N ILE A 100 9.14 -5.48 -9.00
CA ILE A 100 9.62 -4.34 -9.78
C ILE A 100 10.89 -4.72 -10.54
N LYS A 101 11.82 -5.46 -9.93
CA LYS A 101 13.04 -5.93 -10.61
C LYS A 101 12.71 -6.86 -11.78
N LYS A 102 11.66 -7.69 -11.67
CA LYS A 102 11.21 -8.57 -12.74
C LYS A 102 10.54 -7.80 -13.88
N ASN A 103 9.64 -6.88 -13.54
CA ASN A 103 8.71 -6.26 -14.49
C ASN A 103 9.19 -4.92 -15.07
N CYS A 104 10.07 -4.18 -14.38
CA CYS A 104 10.55 -2.89 -14.83
C CYS A 104 12.03 -2.95 -15.23
N LYS A 105 12.31 -3.01 -16.52
CA LYS A 105 13.66 -3.04 -17.10
C LYS A 105 14.11 -1.70 -17.63
N ASN A 106 13.16 -0.85 -18.02
CA ASN A 106 13.40 0.49 -18.53
C ASN A 106 12.35 1.48 -18.00
N VAL A 107 12.51 2.76 -18.34
CA VAL A 107 11.65 3.86 -17.85
C VAL A 107 10.20 3.74 -18.35
N ASN A 108 9.96 3.16 -19.54
CA ASN A 108 8.61 3.00 -20.07
C ASN A 108 7.80 1.98 -19.26
N ASP A 109 8.45 0.92 -18.79
CA ASP A 109 7.82 -0.14 -17.99
C ASP A 109 7.26 0.39 -16.66
N VAL A 110 7.82 1.48 -16.13
CA VAL A 110 7.41 2.08 -14.85
C VAL A 110 5.95 2.51 -14.88
N LYS A 111 5.54 3.23 -15.92
CA LYS A 111 4.15 3.72 -16.03
C LYS A 111 3.19 2.55 -16.17
N THR A 112 3.53 1.57 -17.01
CA THR A 112 2.74 0.35 -17.22
C THR A 112 2.58 -0.44 -15.92
N TYR A 113 3.66 -0.61 -15.17
CA TYR A 113 3.63 -1.33 -13.90
C TYR A 113 2.82 -0.59 -12.83
N LEU A 114 2.97 0.73 -12.72
CA LEU A 114 2.18 1.53 -11.77
C LEU A 114 0.68 1.47 -12.10
N PHE A 115 0.31 1.50 -13.38
CA PHE A 115 -1.08 1.34 -13.80
C PHE A 115 -1.62 -0.05 -13.45
N MET A 116 -0.83 -1.10 -13.69
CA MET A 116 -1.18 -2.48 -13.32
C MET A 116 -1.37 -2.64 -11.81
N PHE A 117 -0.47 -2.08 -11.01
CA PHE A 117 -0.58 -2.09 -9.55
C PHE A 117 -1.80 -1.29 -9.05
N GLN A 118 -2.09 -0.15 -9.66
CA GLN A 118 -3.25 0.66 -9.33
C GLN A 118 -4.56 -0.10 -9.62
N GLY A 119 -4.68 -0.72 -10.79
CA GLY A 119 -5.84 -1.57 -11.14
C GLY A 119 -6.02 -2.71 -10.14
N PHE A 120 -4.93 -3.43 -9.84
CA PHE A 120 -4.92 -4.47 -8.81
C PHE A 120 -5.40 -3.98 -7.45
N SER A 121 -4.85 -2.85 -6.96
CA SER A 121 -5.20 -2.31 -5.65
C SER A 121 -6.66 -1.87 -5.60
N ASN A 122 -7.16 -1.24 -6.66
CA ASN A 122 -8.54 -0.76 -6.74
C ASN A 122 -9.53 -1.93 -6.72
N ASP A 123 -9.31 -2.93 -7.58
CA ASP A 123 -10.17 -4.12 -7.66
C ASP A 123 -10.16 -4.89 -6.33
N LEU A 124 -8.98 -5.06 -5.73
CA LEU A 124 -8.84 -5.74 -4.45
C LEU A 124 -9.56 -4.97 -3.34
N MET A 125 -9.36 -3.65 -3.23
CA MET A 125 -10.02 -2.83 -2.21
C MET A 125 -11.54 -2.82 -2.36
N MET A 126 -12.04 -2.70 -3.59
CA MET A 126 -13.47 -2.74 -3.88
C MET A 126 -14.08 -4.08 -3.44
N LEU A 127 -13.43 -5.19 -3.82
CA LEU A 127 -13.92 -6.53 -3.52
C LEU A 127 -13.86 -6.83 -2.02
N ILE A 128 -12.77 -6.44 -1.35
CA ILE A 128 -12.65 -6.50 0.11
C ILE A 128 -13.75 -5.67 0.78
N GLY A 129 -14.01 -4.47 0.27
CA GLY A 129 -15.10 -3.61 0.73
C GLY A 129 -16.42 -4.37 0.73
N ASN A 130 -16.78 -5.01 -0.39
CA ASN A 130 -17.99 -5.82 -0.54
C ASN A 130 -17.99 -7.06 0.39
N LEU A 131 -16.96 -7.91 0.31
CA LEU A 131 -16.91 -9.19 1.04
C LEU A 131 -16.73 -9.03 2.55
N MET A 132 -16.21 -7.89 3.00
CA MET A 132 -15.88 -7.65 4.41
C MET A 132 -16.72 -6.53 5.05
N GLN A 133 -17.80 -6.05 4.40
CA GLN A 133 -18.68 -4.99 4.94
C GLN A 133 -19.06 -5.21 6.42
N TRP A 134 -19.46 -6.43 6.77
CA TRP A 134 -19.86 -6.77 8.13
C TRP A 134 -18.67 -6.84 9.10
N LYS A 135 -17.47 -7.19 8.62
CA LYS A 135 -16.25 -7.32 9.45
C LYS A 135 -15.74 -5.95 9.93
N PHE A 136 -16.09 -4.86 9.23
CA PHE A 136 -15.87 -3.50 9.70
C PHE A 136 -16.64 -3.18 11.00
N ARG A 137 -17.71 -3.94 11.32
CA ARG A 137 -18.50 -3.75 12.54
C ARG A 137 -17.93 -4.47 13.78
N MET A 138 -16.90 -5.30 13.62
CA MET A 138 -16.30 -6.03 14.75
C MET A 138 -15.52 -5.13 15.73
N PRO A 139 -15.44 -5.48 17.02
CA PRO A 139 -14.61 -4.76 17.98
C PRO A 139 -13.12 -4.76 17.61
N SER A 140 -12.45 -3.62 17.75
CA SER A 140 -11.02 -3.44 17.42
C SER A 140 -10.04 -4.28 18.26
N VAL A 141 -10.52 -4.86 19.37
CA VAL A 141 -9.76 -5.79 20.22
C VAL A 141 -9.53 -7.16 19.55
N MET A 142 -10.31 -7.51 18.53
CA MET A 142 -10.23 -8.81 17.83
C MET A 142 -9.27 -8.81 16.63
N LYS A 143 -8.08 -8.21 16.77
CA LYS A 143 -7.10 -8.07 15.67
C LYS A 143 -6.70 -9.41 15.03
N LYS A 144 -6.45 -10.44 15.85
CA LYS A 144 -6.08 -11.78 15.38
C LYS A 144 -7.20 -12.41 14.55
N MET A 145 -8.44 -12.30 15.00
CA MET A 145 -9.61 -12.79 14.25
C MET A 145 -9.77 -12.04 12.93
N LEU A 146 -9.60 -10.72 12.94
CA LEU A 146 -9.64 -9.91 11.73
C LEU A 146 -8.57 -10.37 10.72
N ARG A 147 -7.33 -10.60 11.19
CA ARG A 147 -6.24 -11.11 10.34
C ARG A 147 -6.59 -12.46 9.71
N ASN A 148 -7.05 -13.42 10.51
CA ASN A 148 -7.44 -14.74 10.01
C ASN A 148 -8.58 -14.66 8.98
N MET A 149 -9.53 -13.74 9.19
CA MET A 149 -10.61 -13.53 8.24
C MET A 149 -10.18 -12.80 6.97
N THR A 150 -9.19 -11.92 7.06
CA THR A 150 -8.56 -11.33 5.86
C THR A 150 -7.88 -12.42 5.06
N GLU A 151 -7.08 -13.27 5.71
CA GLU A 151 -6.40 -14.40 5.08
C GLU A 151 -7.38 -15.32 4.38
N LYS A 152 -8.45 -15.75 5.08
CA LYS A 152 -9.52 -16.55 4.47
C LYS A 152 -10.16 -15.86 3.26
N THR A 153 -10.45 -14.57 3.35
CA THR A 153 -11.03 -13.84 2.21
C THR A 153 -10.06 -13.74 1.05
N ILE A 154 -8.77 -13.50 1.28
CA ILE A 154 -7.77 -13.54 0.20
C ILE A 154 -7.71 -14.93 -0.43
N HIS A 155 -7.72 -15.97 0.39
CA HIS A 155 -7.72 -17.35 -0.09
C HIS A 155 -8.95 -17.65 -0.97
N ASP A 156 -10.15 -17.25 -0.53
CA ASP A 156 -11.37 -17.38 -1.31
C ASP A 156 -11.25 -16.63 -2.65
N ILE A 157 -10.75 -15.38 -2.65
CA ILE A 157 -10.52 -14.61 -3.89
C ILE A 157 -9.55 -15.36 -4.81
N MET A 158 -8.57 -16.11 -4.29
CA MET A 158 -7.59 -16.83 -5.11
C MET A 158 -8.06 -18.19 -5.62
N THR A 159 -8.92 -18.87 -4.89
CA THR A 159 -9.23 -20.29 -5.16
C THR A 159 -10.68 -20.53 -5.55
N LYS A 160 -11.63 -19.77 -4.99
CA LYS A 160 -13.06 -20.03 -5.15
C LYS A 160 -13.55 -19.69 -6.57
N THR A 161 -14.24 -20.61 -7.22
CA THR A 161 -14.78 -20.42 -8.58
C THR A 161 -16.31 -20.24 -8.62
N ASP A 162 -17.01 -20.66 -7.57
CA ASP A 162 -18.47 -20.70 -7.45
C ASP A 162 -19.03 -19.48 -6.70
N TRP A 163 -18.81 -18.28 -7.25
CA TRP A 163 -19.40 -17.06 -6.68
C TRP A 163 -20.85 -16.90 -7.13
N LYS A 164 -21.74 -16.54 -6.19
CA LYS A 164 -23.16 -16.26 -6.49
C LYS A 164 -23.34 -15.00 -7.34
N ASP A 165 -22.47 -14.01 -7.13
CA ASP A 165 -22.49 -12.75 -7.87
C ASP A 165 -21.44 -12.82 -8.98
N GLU A 166 -21.91 -12.71 -10.23
CA GLU A 166 -21.05 -12.77 -11.42
C GLU A 166 -20.07 -11.61 -11.49
N SER A 167 -20.42 -10.43 -10.95
CA SER A 167 -19.49 -9.29 -10.88
C SER A 167 -18.32 -9.59 -9.96
N VAL A 168 -18.59 -10.21 -8.80
CA VAL A 168 -17.57 -10.69 -7.87
C VAL A 168 -16.69 -11.73 -8.53
N HIS A 169 -17.26 -12.69 -9.26
CA HIS A 169 -16.49 -13.70 -10.00
C HIS A 169 -15.51 -13.04 -10.98
N LYS A 170 -15.99 -12.11 -11.81
CA LYS A 170 -15.16 -11.40 -12.81
C LYS A 170 -14.02 -10.61 -12.14
N THR A 171 -14.31 -9.90 -11.05
CA THR A 171 -13.28 -9.17 -10.30
C THR A 171 -12.26 -10.12 -9.67
N CYS A 172 -12.66 -11.26 -9.10
CA CYS A 172 -11.73 -12.29 -8.62
C CYS A 172 -10.78 -12.76 -9.73
N VAL A 173 -11.31 -13.03 -10.93
CA VAL A 173 -10.50 -13.44 -12.09
C VAL A 173 -9.52 -12.33 -12.50
N ALA A 174 -9.94 -11.07 -12.51
CA ALA A 174 -9.06 -9.94 -12.80
C ALA A 174 -7.93 -9.81 -11.77
N ILE A 175 -8.25 -9.88 -10.48
CA ILE A 175 -7.27 -9.83 -9.38
C ILE A 175 -6.25 -10.97 -9.51
N ARG A 176 -6.67 -12.19 -9.87
CA ARG A 176 -5.75 -13.33 -10.09
C ARG A 176 -4.77 -13.06 -11.24
N LYS A 177 -5.25 -12.49 -12.35
CA LYS A 177 -4.39 -12.09 -13.48
C LYS A 177 -3.37 -11.03 -13.06
N TYR A 178 -3.83 -10.01 -12.33
CA TYR A 178 -2.94 -9.00 -11.77
C TYR A 178 -1.90 -9.59 -10.83
N LYS A 179 -2.32 -10.44 -9.88
CA LYS A 179 -1.42 -11.13 -8.94
C LYS A 179 -0.37 -11.95 -9.68
N GLN A 180 -0.75 -12.66 -10.74
CA GLN A 180 0.18 -13.45 -11.55
C GLN A 180 1.24 -12.57 -12.24
N ALA A 181 0.81 -11.44 -12.82
CA ALA A 181 1.71 -10.50 -13.48
C ALA A 181 2.64 -9.77 -12.48
N LEU A 182 2.06 -9.30 -11.38
CA LEU A 182 2.78 -8.64 -10.29
C LEU A 182 3.60 -9.62 -9.44
N GLY A 183 3.32 -10.94 -9.48
CA GLY A 183 4.09 -11.94 -8.73
C GLY A 183 3.94 -11.89 -7.21
N TYR A 184 2.83 -11.36 -6.68
CA TYR A 184 2.60 -11.31 -5.23
C TYR A 184 2.04 -12.63 -4.68
N SER A 185 2.40 -12.95 -3.43
CA SER A 185 1.87 -14.06 -2.65
C SER A 185 0.52 -13.71 -1.99
N GLU A 186 -0.22 -14.73 -1.55
CA GLU A 186 -1.40 -14.52 -0.71
C GLU A 186 -1.05 -13.84 0.62
N ASN A 187 0.16 -14.09 1.15
CA ASN A 187 0.64 -13.47 2.37
C ASN A 187 0.83 -11.96 2.20
N TRP A 188 1.46 -11.54 1.09
CA TRP A 188 1.60 -10.13 0.74
C TRP A 188 0.24 -9.44 0.62
N MET A 189 -0.70 -10.07 -0.09
CA MET A 189 -2.07 -9.55 -0.25
C MET A 189 -2.80 -9.42 1.08
N THR A 190 -2.66 -10.43 1.94
CA THR A 190 -3.27 -10.45 3.28
C THR A 190 -2.73 -9.32 4.14
N GLU A 191 -1.41 -9.11 4.15
CA GLU A 191 -0.79 -8.06 4.95
C GLU A 191 -1.17 -6.66 4.45
N TYR A 192 -1.23 -6.47 3.13
CA TYR A 192 -1.69 -5.24 2.50
C TYR A 192 -3.13 -4.90 2.90
N VAL A 193 -4.06 -5.84 2.68
CA VAL A 193 -5.48 -5.65 2.94
C VAL A 193 -5.77 -5.50 4.43
N TYR A 194 -5.11 -6.29 5.28
CA TYR A 194 -5.29 -6.22 6.72
C TYR A 194 -4.98 -4.83 7.26
N ASN A 195 -3.89 -4.20 6.79
CA ASN A 195 -3.55 -2.83 7.19
C ASN A 195 -4.58 -1.81 6.73
N ILE A 196 -5.04 -1.89 5.47
CA ILE A 196 -6.11 -1.01 4.96
C ILE A 196 -7.37 -1.14 5.80
N VAL A 197 -7.78 -2.37 6.11
CA VAL A 197 -9.00 -2.63 6.89
C VAL A 197 -8.87 -2.13 8.32
N LEU A 198 -7.71 -2.31 8.96
CA LEU A 198 -7.44 -1.75 10.28
C LEU A 198 -7.51 -0.21 10.28
N LEU A 199 -6.96 0.43 9.25
CA LEU A 199 -6.95 1.89 9.14
C LEU A 199 -8.36 2.43 8.90
N ALA A 200 -9.12 1.83 7.98
CA ALA A 200 -10.51 2.21 7.72
C ALA A 200 -11.40 2.08 8.97
N LYS A 201 -11.13 1.12 9.87
CA LYS A 201 -11.84 0.99 11.15
C LYS A 201 -11.51 2.07 12.17
N LYS A 202 -10.34 2.72 12.06
CA LYS A 202 -9.90 3.78 12.98
C LYS A 202 -10.39 5.16 12.54
N GLU A 203 -10.81 5.31 11.28
CA GLU A 203 -11.37 6.58 10.82
C GLU A 203 -12.76 6.80 11.45
N PRO A 204 -13.01 7.96 12.08
CA PRO A 204 -14.32 8.28 12.61
C PRO A 204 -15.33 8.27 11.46
N LYS A 205 -16.47 7.61 11.67
CA LYS A 205 -17.56 7.62 10.69
C LYS A 205 -17.96 9.07 10.43
N PRO A 206 -18.29 9.44 9.18
CA PRO A 206 -18.91 10.73 8.89
C PRO A 206 -20.07 10.93 9.88
N LYS A 207 -20.10 12.07 10.57
CA LYS A 207 -21.31 12.47 11.30
C LYS A 207 -22.36 12.73 10.22
N GLU A 208 -23.45 11.96 10.25
CA GLU A 208 -24.66 12.27 9.47
C GLU A 208 -25.24 13.62 9.90
#